data_AF-A0A0F8XGC7-F1
#
_entry.id   AF-A0A0F8XGC7-F1
#
_cell.length_a   1.000
_cell.length_b   1.000
_cell.length_c   1.000
_cell.angle_alpha   90.00
_cell.angle_beta   90.00
_cell.angle_gamma   90.00
#
_symmetry.space_group_name_H-M   'P 1'
#
loop_
_entity.id
_entity.type
_entity.pdbx_description
1 polymer ?
#
loop_
_entity_poly.entity_id
_entity_poly.type
_entity_poly.pdbx_seq_one_letter_code
_entity_poly.pdbx_strand_id
1 'polypeptide(L)'
;VKGVTYLEADAPWKGFDITIFELPSPIQLDSMRLRGNTDLWLYSINLMAAAFSDPAISTIVVDTMTVARRCKASSHLEVLQNAAYLPDGSPAPDGRGGFLRPREQLIQIEYGKINDAVRDIYTTGAGVKQADGRPKNLVATHHLTDERKEGMDDKGQIIQVLTGKKVLEGLAQTHRFVDIAILTTKENKQIKGELKKCGYNLAMEGTVLANPTWDSLANLVSMGTGDRIEVDRRNHNG
;
A
#
# COMPACT_ATOMS: atom_id res chain seq x y z
N VAL A 1 -7.45 29.44 7.40
CA VAL A 1 -7.23 28.00 7.13
C VAL A 1 -7.21 27.83 5.61
N LYS A 2 -6.03 27.65 5.00
CA LYS A 2 -5.91 27.47 3.55
C LYS A 2 -6.39 26.06 3.20
N GLY A 3 -7.33 25.97 2.26
CA GLY A 3 -7.93 24.73 1.79
C GLY A 3 -6.90 23.79 1.14
N VAL A 4 -7.17 22.50 1.22
CA VAL A 4 -6.31 21.37 0.84
C VAL A 4 -6.29 21.18 -0.70
N THR A 5 -6.00 22.24 -1.43
CA THR A 5 -5.78 22.24 -2.88
C THR A 5 -4.40 22.84 -3.16
N TYR A 6 -3.34 22.11 -2.80
CA TYR A 6 -1.96 22.44 -3.16
C TYR A 6 -1.58 21.84 -4.52
N LEU A 7 -2.48 21.88 -5.50
CA LEU A 7 -2.08 21.72 -6.89
C LEU A 7 -2.07 23.14 -7.43
N GLU A 8 -0.87 23.68 -7.66
CA GLU A 8 -0.67 24.91 -8.42
C GLU A 8 -1.35 24.78 -9.79
N ALA A 9 -1.42 25.86 -10.58
CA ALA A 9 -2.08 25.83 -11.89
C ALA A 9 -1.55 24.72 -12.84
N ASP A 10 -0.36 24.20 -12.56
CA ASP A 10 0.26 23.07 -13.22
C ASP A 10 0.36 21.83 -12.30
N ALA A 11 0.25 20.64 -12.90
CA ALA A 11 0.43 19.39 -12.19
C ALA A 11 1.86 19.26 -11.64
N PRO A 12 2.07 18.67 -10.44
CA PRO A 12 3.36 18.69 -9.74
C PRO A 12 4.47 17.88 -10.44
N TRP A 13 4.13 17.07 -11.44
CA TRP A 13 5.06 16.31 -12.29
C TRP A 13 5.31 16.96 -13.66
N LYS A 14 4.78 18.17 -13.92
CA LYS A 14 4.98 18.85 -15.20
C LYS A 14 6.47 19.06 -15.48
N GLY A 15 6.95 18.54 -16.61
CA GLY A 15 8.34 18.66 -17.04
C GLY A 15 9.30 17.65 -16.40
N PHE A 16 8.80 16.66 -15.66
CA PHE A 16 9.60 15.60 -15.05
C PHE A 16 9.18 14.22 -15.56
N ASP A 17 10.15 13.37 -15.90
CA ASP A 17 9.89 11.98 -16.28
C ASP A 17 9.53 11.10 -15.07
N ILE A 18 10.12 11.42 -13.91
CA ILE A 18 9.90 10.73 -12.64
C ILE A 18 9.76 11.78 -11.55
N THR A 19 8.68 11.70 -10.79
CA THR A 19 8.47 12.51 -9.58
C THR A 19 8.29 11.58 -8.39
N ILE A 20 9.00 11.85 -7.30
CA ILE A 20 8.97 11.04 -6.08
C ILE A 20 8.34 11.87 -4.97
N PHE A 21 7.33 11.32 -4.32
CA PHE A 21 6.68 11.91 -3.16
C PHE A 21 6.89 11.01 -1.95
N GLU A 22 7.53 11.56 -0.92
CA GLU A 22 7.78 10.83 0.32
C GLU A 22 6.62 11.04 1.31
N LEU A 23 6.33 10.00 2.08
CA LEU A 23 5.39 10.06 3.19
C LEU A 23 6.18 10.12 4.51
N PRO A 24 6.40 11.32 5.09
CA PRO A 24 7.16 11.43 6.33
C PRO A 24 6.43 10.72 7.47
N SER A 25 7.20 10.05 8.34
CA SER A 25 6.65 9.45 9.56
C SER A 25 6.05 10.55 10.46
N PRO A 26 4.77 10.47 10.85
CA PRO A 26 4.17 11.46 11.73
C PRO A 26 4.86 11.48 13.10
N ILE A 27 4.93 12.67 13.70
CA ILE A 27 5.54 12.86 15.02
C ILE A 27 4.65 12.19 16.07
N GLN A 28 5.21 11.26 16.83
CA GLN A 28 4.57 10.68 18.01
C GLN A 28 4.83 11.58 19.21
N LEU A 29 3.80 12.30 19.67
CA LEU A 29 3.91 13.30 20.75
C LEU A 29 3.87 12.67 22.14
N ASP A 30 3.27 11.48 22.27
CA ASP A 30 3.18 10.68 23.48
C ASP A 30 3.07 9.20 23.06
N SER A 31 3.40 8.29 23.99
CA SER A 31 3.26 6.84 23.87
C SER A 31 1.94 6.39 23.25
N MET A 32 0.84 7.13 23.47
CA MET A 32 -0.49 6.78 22.98
C MET A 32 -1.04 7.71 21.89
N ARG A 33 -0.76 9.01 21.92
CA ARG A 33 -1.45 9.99 21.05
C ARG A 33 -0.80 10.08 19.67
N LEU A 34 -1.57 9.71 18.65
CA LEU A 34 -1.23 9.91 17.25
C LEU A 34 -1.65 11.31 16.80
N ARG A 35 -0.83 11.95 15.96
CA ARG A 35 -1.17 13.22 15.32
C ARG A 35 -0.60 13.30 13.90
N GLY A 36 -1.38 13.81 12.96
CA GLY A 36 -0.95 14.08 11.58
C GLY A 36 -0.99 12.87 10.65
N ASN A 37 -1.46 11.70 11.11
CA ASN A 37 -1.67 10.55 10.22
C ASN A 37 -2.85 10.80 9.28
N THR A 38 -3.87 11.53 9.73
CA THR A 38 -4.99 11.93 8.86
C THR A 38 -4.55 12.85 7.74
N ASP A 39 -3.76 13.86 8.04
CA ASP A 39 -3.21 14.76 7.02
C ASP A 39 -2.28 14.01 6.06
N LEU A 40 -1.45 13.10 6.58
CA LEU A 40 -0.56 12.27 5.77
C LEU A 40 -1.33 11.35 4.81
N TRP A 41 -2.40 10.72 5.30
CA TRP A 41 -3.26 9.88 4.45
C TRP A 41 -3.96 10.70 3.36
N LEU A 42 -4.50 11.88 3.72
CA LEU A 42 -5.16 12.77 2.77
C LEU A 42 -4.18 13.28 1.71
N TYR A 43 -2.97 13.66 2.11
CA TYR A 43 -1.90 14.03 1.19
C TYR A 43 -1.61 12.89 0.20
N SER A 44 -1.43 11.66 0.69
CA SER A 44 -1.18 10.48 -0.13
C SER A 44 -2.30 10.21 -1.14
N ILE A 45 -3.56 10.21 -0.70
CA ILE A 45 -4.70 9.94 -1.58
C ILE A 45 -4.93 11.05 -2.60
N ASN A 46 -4.75 12.32 -2.23
CA ASN A 46 -4.90 13.43 -3.17
C ASN A 46 -3.86 13.36 -4.29
N LEU A 47 -2.61 13.01 -3.98
CA LEU A 47 -1.58 12.78 -4.99
C LEU A 47 -1.92 11.59 -5.90
N MET A 48 -2.36 10.47 -5.34
CA MET A 48 -2.78 9.30 -6.14
C MET A 48 -3.98 9.65 -7.03
N ALA A 49 -4.99 10.34 -6.51
CA ALA A 49 -6.17 10.74 -7.27
C ALA A 49 -5.81 11.68 -8.43
N ALA A 50 -4.93 12.65 -8.18
CA ALA A 50 -4.42 13.53 -9.23
C ALA A 50 -3.66 12.72 -10.30
N ALA A 51 -2.80 11.78 -9.90
CA ALA A 51 -2.03 10.95 -10.83
C ALA A 51 -2.91 9.98 -11.64
N PHE A 52 -3.95 9.42 -11.01
CA PHE A 52 -4.95 8.59 -11.67
C PHE A 52 -5.78 9.38 -12.68
N SER A 53 -6.06 10.67 -12.40
CA SER A 53 -6.87 11.53 -13.25
C SER A 53 -6.10 12.12 -14.43
N ASP A 54 -4.77 12.26 -14.34
CA ASP A 54 -3.96 12.85 -15.40
C ASP A 54 -3.69 11.84 -16.52
N PRO A 55 -4.27 11.98 -17.73
CA PRO A 55 -4.13 10.99 -18.80
C PRO A 55 -2.71 10.89 -19.39
N ALA A 56 -1.80 11.80 -19.07
CA ALA A 56 -0.40 11.75 -19.51
C ALA A 56 0.46 10.78 -18.68
N ILE A 57 0.03 10.43 -17.45
CA ILE A 57 0.77 9.48 -16.62
C ILE A 57 0.51 8.06 -17.10
N SER A 58 1.57 7.33 -17.43
CA SER A 58 1.48 5.91 -17.81
C SER A 58 1.58 4.96 -16.62
N THR A 59 2.37 5.31 -15.60
CA THR A 59 2.72 4.41 -14.50
C THR A 59 2.68 5.12 -13.15
N ILE A 60 2.07 4.47 -12.17
CA ILE A 60 2.02 4.92 -10.78
C ILE A 60 2.67 3.83 -9.94
N VAL A 61 3.70 4.20 -9.18
CA VAL A 61 4.40 3.30 -8.27
C VAL A 61 4.07 3.71 -6.85
N VAL A 62 3.48 2.80 -6.09
CA VAL A 62 3.32 2.95 -4.64
C VAL A 62 4.33 2.06 -3.96
N ASP A 63 5.44 2.66 -3.55
CA ASP A 63 6.45 1.97 -2.77
C ASP A 63 5.94 1.80 -1.33
N THR A 64 5.62 0.55 -1.01
CA THR A 64 5.14 0.02 0.26
C THR A 64 3.66 0.32 0.55
N MET A 65 2.77 -0.35 -0.19
CA MET A 65 1.33 -0.39 0.12
C MET A 65 1.04 -0.88 1.55
N THR A 66 1.97 -1.63 2.16
CA THR A 66 1.97 -1.94 3.58
C THR A 66 1.97 -0.68 4.46
N VAL A 67 2.82 0.31 4.14
CA VAL A 67 2.89 1.59 4.85
C VAL A 67 1.65 2.43 4.56
N ALA A 68 1.17 2.46 3.31
CA ALA A 68 -0.08 3.17 2.98
C ALA A 68 -1.26 2.64 3.82
N ARG A 69 -1.40 1.32 3.94
CA ARG A 69 -2.41 0.69 4.81
C ARG A 69 -2.21 1.06 6.28
N ARG A 70 -0.96 1.05 6.77
CA ARG A 70 -0.64 1.41 8.16
C ARG A 70 -0.98 2.88 8.43
N CYS A 71 -0.64 3.78 7.52
CA CYS A 71 -1.01 5.20 7.58
C CYS A 71 -2.53 5.38 7.66
N LYS A 72 -3.30 4.67 6.83
CA LYS A 72 -4.76 4.68 6.92
C LYS A 72 -5.28 4.16 8.27
N ALA A 73 -4.70 3.09 8.79
CA ALA A 73 -5.06 2.56 10.11
C ALA A 73 -4.78 3.57 11.22
N SER A 74 -3.60 4.18 11.22
CA SER A 74 -3.21 5.22 12.17
C SER A 74 -4.07 6.48 12.06
N SER A 75 -4.45 6.88 10.84
CA SER A 75 -5.42 7.98 10.62
C SER A 75 -6.77 7.66 11.25
N HIS A 76 -7.27 6.44 11.08
CA HIS A 76 -8.54 6.06 11.70
C HIS A 76 -8.45 6.04 13.22
N LEU A 77 -7.34 5.52 13.77
CA LEU A 77 -7.09 5.52 15.20
C LEU A 77 -6.97 6.94 15.76
N GLU A 78 -6.28 7.85 15.07
CA GLU A 78 -6.20 9.27 15.43
C GLU A 78 -7.59 9.91 15.53
N VAL A 79 -8.49 9.64 14.56
CA VAL A 79 -9.87 10.14 14.60
C VAL A 79 -10.61 9.63 15.85
N LEU A 80 -10.43 8.37 16.22
CA LEU A 80 -11.04 7.79 17.43
C LEU A 80 -10.43 8.36 18.72
N GLN A 81 -9.11 8.57 18.74
CA GLN A 81 -8.42 9.17 19.88
C GLN A 81 -8.86 10.62 20.12
N ASN A 82 -9.14 11.38 19.06
CA ASN A 82 -9.60 12.76 19.16
C ASN A 82 -10.93 12.89 19.92
N ALA A 83 -11.75 11.84 20.01
CA ALA A 83 -12.97 11.85 20.83
C ALA A 83 -12.68 11.95 22.34
N ALA A 84 -11.46 11.63 22.79
CA ALA A 84 -11.02 11.79 24.17
C ALA A 84 -10.48 13.20 24.48
N TYR A 85 -10.50 14.13 23.53
CA TYR A 85 -10.00 15.49 23.69
C TYR A 85 -11.05 16.53 23.29
N LEU A 86 -11.03 17.67 23.97
CA LEU A 86 -11.79 18.86 23.61
C LEU A 86 -11.11 19.61 22.44
N PRO A 87 -11.81 20.57 21.78
CA PRO A 87 -11.25 21.33 20.66
C PRO A 87 -9.98 22.12 21.00
N ASP A 88 -9.78 22.47 22.26
CA ASP A 88 -8.57 23.13 22.77
C ASP A 88 -7.40 22.17 23.01
N GLY A 89 -7.62 20.86 22.81
CA GLY A 89 -6.63 19.80 22.98
C GLY A 89 -6.52 19.25 24.40
N SER A 90 -7.32 19.75 25.36
CA SER A 90 -7.38 19.22 26.73
C SER A 90 -8.16 17.89 26.78
N PRO A 91 -7.85 16.98 27.73
CA PRO A 91 -8.61 15.72 27.87
C PRO A 91 -10.07 15.97 28.22
N ALA A 92 -10.98 15.28 27.54
CA ALA A 92 -12.40 15.39 27.78
C ALA A 92 -12.80 14.70 29.10
N PRO A 93 -13.70 15.28 29.91
CA PRO A 93 -14.16 14.67 31.16
C PRO A 93 -15.00 13.41 30.89
N ASP A 94 -14.86 12.38 31.73
CA ASP A 94 -15.58 11.10 31.59
C ASP A 94 -16.97 11.08 32.26
N GLY A 95 -17.38 12.20 32.86
CA GLY A 95 -18.63 12.33 33.62
C GLY A 95 -18.64 11.63 34.99
N ARG A 96 -17.51 11.05 35.42
CA ARG A 96 -17.33 10.32 36.70
C ARG A 96 -16.21 10.90 37.56
N GLY A 97 -15.75 12.12 37.24
CA GLY A 97 -14.67 12.80 37.95
C GLY A 97 -13.27 12.47 37.42
N GLY A 98 -13.16 11.77 36.29
CA GLY A 98 -11.92 11.50 35.57
C GLY A 98 -11.91 12.06 34.14
N PHE A 99 -10.95 11.59 33.34
CA PHE A 99 -10.80 11.96 31.93
C PHE A 99 -10.99 10.73 31.05
N LEU A 100 -11.58 10.93 29.87
CA LEU A 100 -11.65 9.91 28.84
C LEU A 100 -10.24 9.50 28.42
N ARG A 101 -10.00 8.18 28.36
CA ARG A 101 -8.71 7.65 27.91
C ARG A 101 -8.71 7.52 26.39
N PRO A 102 -7.64 7.96 25.71
CA PRO A 102 -7.55 7.79 24.27
C PRO A 102 -7.45 6.31 23.91
N ARG A 103 -8.01 5.95 22.77
CA ARG A 103 -8.00 4.59 22.24
C ARG A 103 -6.57 4.15 21.91
N GLU A 104 -6.13 3.00 22.41
CA GLU A 104 -4.77 2.49 22.14
C GLU A 104 -4.63 1.79 20.78
N GLN A 105 -5.67 1.06 20.37
CA GLN A 105 -5.63 0.25 19.15
C GLN A 105 -7.01 0.06 18.53
N LEU A 106 -7.05 -0.25 17.24
CA LEU A 106 -8.28 -0.61 16.55
C LEU A 106 -8.77 -2.01 16.94
N ILE A 107 -10.08 -2.21 17.00
CA ILE A 107 -10.69 -3.55 17.04
C ILE A 107 -10.77 -4.17 15.64
N GLN A 108 -10.89 -5.49 15.57
CA GLN A 108 -10.85 -6.26 14.32
C GLN A 108 -11.85 -5.77 13.25
N ILE A 109 -13.07 -5.41 13.64
CA ILE A 109 -14.12 -4.93 12.71
C ILE A 109 -13.76 -3.59 12.05
N GLU A 110 -12.99 -2.74 12.70
CA GLU A 110 -12.61 -1.41 12.19
C GLU A 110 -11.61 -1.51 11.03
N TYR A 111 -10.85 -2.61 10.96
CA TYR A 111 -9.95 -2.88 9.84
C TYR A 111 -10.67 -3.12 8.51
N GLY A 112 -11.99 -3.40 8.51
CA GLY A 112 -12.78 -3.53 7.29
C GLY A 112 -12.69 -2.28 6.42
N LYS A 113 -13.04 -1.11 6.98
CA LYS A 113 -13.01 0.19 6.29
C LYS A 113 -11.61 0.57 5.80
N ILE A 114 -10.58 0.20 6.55
CA ILE A 114 -9.18 0.45 6.20
C ILE A 114 -8.78 -0.41 4.99
N ASN A 115 -9.15 -1.68 5.01
CA ASN A 115 -8.87 -2.60 3.92
C ASN A 115 -9.65 -2.20 2.65
N ASP A 116 -10.87 -1.73 2.79
CA ASP A 116 -11.68 -1.24 1.66
C ASP A 116 -11.04 -0.02 1.00
N ALA A 117 -10.59 0.97 1.79
CA ALA A 117 -9.86 2.11 1.25
C ALA A 117 -8.58 1.71 0.49
N VAL A 118 -7.91 0.64 0.91
CA VAL A 118 -6.76 0.09 0.18
C VAL A 118 -7.18 -0.64 -1.11
N ARG A 119 -8.29 -1.40 -1.08
CA ARG A 119 -8.85 -2.05 -2.27
C ARG A 119 -9.33 -1.05 -3.31
N ASP A 120 -9.85 0.09 -2.88
CA ASP A 120 -10.29 1.16 -3.77
C ASP A 120 -9.13 1.70 -4.61
N ILE A 121 -7.90 1.74 -4.07
CA ILE A 121 -6.71 2.12 -4.85
C ILE A 121 -6.47 1.15 -6.01
N TYR A 122 -6.54 -0.16 -5.74
CA TYR A 122 -6.38 -1.18 -6.79
C TYR A 122 -7.51 -1.13 -7.82
N THR A 123 -8.75 -1.03 -7.35
CA THR A 123 -9.94 -0.99 -8.19
C THR A 123 -9.94 0.24 -9.09
N THR A 124 -9.58 1.40 -8.53
CA THR A 124 -9.41 2.65 -9.28
C THR A 124 -8.29 2.50 -10.30
N GLY A 125 -7.13 1.99 -9.89
CA GLY A 125 -5.97 1.76 -10.76
C GLY A 125 -6.28 0.87 -11.96
N ALA A 126 -7.09 -0.17 -11.78
CA ALA A 126 -7.51 -1.06 -12.86
C ALA A 126 -8.48 -0.39 -13.85
N GLY A 127 -9.24 0.62 -13.42
CA GLY A 127 -10.25 1.29 -14.24
C GLY A 127 -9.75 2.48 -15.06
N VAL A 128 -8.60 3.04 -14.71
CA VAL A 128 -8.09 4.29 -15.30
C VAL A 128 -7.24 4.05 -16.55
N LYS A 129 -7.37 4.98 -17.50
CA LYS A 129 -6.74 4.91 -18.82
C LYS A 129 -5.89 6.13 -19.10
N GLN A 130 -4.90 5.95 -19.97
CA GLN A 130 -4.10 7.00 -20.58
C GLN A 130 -4.91 7.72 -21.67
N ALA A 131 -4.37 8.82 -22.19
CA ALA A 131 -5.01 9.62 -23.26
C ALA A 131 -5.33 8.80 -24.52
N ASP A 132 -4.49 7.82 -24.84
CA ASP A 132 -4.64 6.93 -26.00
C ASP A 132 -5.58 5.73 -25.75
N GLY A 133 -6.21 5.67 -24.57
CA GLY A 133 -7.15 4.62 -24.19
C GLY A 133 -6.51 3.35 -23.63
N ARG A 134 -5.17 3.26 -23.56
CA ARG A 134 -4.48 2.12 -22.92
C ARG A 134 -4.62 2.20 -21.39
N PRO A 135 -4.61 1.06 -20.66
CA PRO A 135 -4.60 1.08 -19.20
C PRO A 135 -3.36 1.76 -18.64
N LYS A 136 -3.46 2.32 -17.43
CA LYS A 136 -2.29 2.74 -16.66
C LYS A 136 -1.70 1.57 -15.90
N ASN A 137 -0.39 1.59 -15.67
CA ASN A 137 0.29 0.61 -14.83
C ASN A 137 0.25 1.06 -13.37
N LEU A 138 -0.34 0.25 -12.49
CA LEU A 138 -0.21 0.40 -11.04
C LEU A 138 0.78 -0.63 -10.51
N VAL A 139 1.91 -0.16 -9.99
CA VAL A 139 2.92 -1.01 -9.33
C VAL A 139 2.83 -0.77 -7.83
N ALA A 140 2.63 -1.84 -7.07
CA ALA A 140 2.48 -1.78 -5.62
C ALA A 140 3.41 -2.78 -4.94
N THR A 141 4.35 -2.29 -4.13
CA THR A 141 5.23 -3.17 -3.34
C THR A 141 4.63 -3.43 -1.96
N HIS A 142 4.84 -4.64 -1.43
CA HIS A 142 4.40 -5.02 -0.09
C HIS A 142 5.55 -5.64 0.68
N HIS A 143 5.61 -5.37 1.97
CA HIS A 143 6.53 -6.05 2.87
C HIS A 143 5.92 -7.34 3.40
N LEU A 144 6.80 -8.31 3.61
CA LEU A 144 6.48 -9.52 4.35
C LEU A 144 6.82 -9.32 5.82
N THR A 145 5.98 -9.86 6.68
CA THR A 145 6.21 -9.98 8.12
C THR A 145 6.26 -11.46 8.52
N ASP A 146 6.79 -11.75 9.70
CA ASP A 146 6.77 -13.10 10.25
C ASP A 146 5.37 -13.46 10.76
N GLU A 147 4.88 -14.63 10.36
CA GLU A 147 3.64 -15.19 10.90
C GLU A 147 3.87 -15.55 12.37
N ARG A 148 3.02 -15.00 13.23
CA ARG A 148 2.94 -15.30 14.66
C ARG A 148 1.75 -16.21 14.92
N LYS A 149 1.95 -17.25 15.72
CA LYS A 149 0.87 -18.12 16.21
C LYS A 149 0.94 -18.24 17.72
N GLU A 150 -0.19 -18.55 18.33
CA GLU A 150 -0.24 -18.91 19.74
C GLU A 150 0.52 -20.24 19.94
N GLY A 151 1.42 -20.24 20.91
CA GLY A 151 2.13 -21.41 21.40
C GLY A 151 2.13 -21.40 22.92
N MET A 152 2.57 -22.49 23.54
CA MET A 152 2.80 -22.53 24.98
C MET A 152 4.29 -22.33 25.28
N ASP A 153 4.58 -21.54 26.29
CA ASP A 153 5.94 -21.47 26.86
C ASP A 153 6.22 -22.66 27.78
N ASP A 154 7.45 -22.74 28.29
CA ASP A 154 7.89 -23.80 29.23
C ASP A 154 7.10 -23.79 30.57
N LYS A 155 6.26 -22.77 30.80
CA LYS A 155 5.40 -22.60 31.97
C LYS A 155 3.91 -22.79 31.66
N GLY A 156 3.58 -23.20 30.44
CA GLY A 156 2.19 -23.40 29.98
C GLY A 156 1.41 -22.11 29.72
N GLN A 157 2.07 -20.95 29.67
CA GLN A 157 1.46 -19.68 29.31
C GLN A 157 1.34 -19.56 27.80
N ILE A 158 0.22 -19.02 27.33
CA ILE A 158 0.01 -18.73 25.91
C ILE A 158 0.90 -17.54 25.53
N ILE A 159 1.87 -17.80 24.66
CA ILE A 159 2.77 -16.79 24.10
C ILE A 159 2.61 -16.74 22.58
N GLN A 160 2.93 -15.60 21.98
CA GLN A 160 3.03 -15.51 20.52
C GLN A 160 4.43 -15.93 20.06
N VAL A 161 4.51 -17.06 19.37
CA VAL A 161 5.75 -17.58 18.79
C VAL A 161 5.84 -17.30 17.29
N LEU A 162 7.05 -17.03 16.82
CA LEU A 162 7.34 -16.89 15.39
C LEU A 162 7.35 -18.28 14.75
N THR A 163 6.58 -18.44 13.68
CA THR A 163 6.49 -19.72 12.96
C THR A 163 7.63 -19.93 11.95
N GLY A 164 8.39 -18.88 11.65
CA GLY A 164 9.38 -18.84 10.56
C GLY A 164 8.77 -18.66 9.16
N LYS A 165 7.44 -18.69 9.02
CA LYS A 165 6.76 -18.43 7.75
C LYS A 165 6.61 -16.93 7.54
N LYS A 166 6.97 -16.45 6.35
CA LYS A 166 6.72 -15.08 5.92
C LYS A 166 5.31 -14.95 5.35
N VAL A 167 4.57 -13.93 5.77
CA VAL A 167 3.24 -13.59 5.28
C VAL A 167 3.17 -12.13 4.88
N LEU A 168 2.29 -11.79 3.94
CA LEU A 168 2.08 -10.40 3.54
C LEU A 168 1.58 -9.60 4.74
N GLU A 169 2.28 -8.50 5.05
CA GLU A 169 1.86 -7.62 6.13
C GLU A 169 0.62 -6.84 5.72
N GLY A 170 -0.44 -6.97 6.52
CA GLY A 170 -1.69 -6.23 6.31
C GLY A 170 -2.72 -7.01 5.48
N LEU A 171 -3.09 -6.50 4.31
CA LEU A 171 -4.13 -7.10 3.47
C LEU A 171 -3.53 -8.22 2.60
N ALA A 172 -3.46 -9.44 3.14
CA ALA A 172 -2.78 -10.57 2.49
C ALA A 172 -3.34 -10.98 1.11
N GLN A 173 -4.53 -10.49 0.74
CA GLN A 173 -5.21 -10.80 -0.51
C GLN A 173 -4.96 -9.78 -1.62
N THR A 174 -4.02 -8.83 -1.46
CA THR A 174 -3.75 -7.79 -2.47
C THR A 174 -3.36 -8.34 -3.84
N HIS A 175 -2.65 -9.48 -3.87
CA HIS A 175 -2.32 -10.18 -5.11
C HIS A 175 -3.56 -10.53 -5.97
N ARG A 176 -4.75 -10.64 -5.38
CA ARG A 176 -5.99 -10.93 -6.12
C ARG A 176 -6.44 -9.78 -7.00
N PHE A 177 -6.06 -8.54 -6.68
CA PHE A 177 -6.51 -7.32 -7.37
C PHE A 177 -5.54 -6.84 -8.47
N VAL A 178 -4.48 -7.60 -8.76
CA VAL A 178 -3.49 -7.25 -9.78
C VAL A 178 -3.40 -8.34 -10.83
N ASP A 179 -2.97 -8.02 -12.04
CA ASP A 179 -2.80 -9.03 -13.10
C ASP A 179 -1.58 -9.92 -12.84
N ILE A 180 -0.50 -9.34 -12.33
CA ILE A 180 0.76 -10.03 -12.06
C ILE A 180 1.18 -9.76 -10.61
N ALA A 181 1.56 -10.81 -9.89
CA ALA A 181 2.14 -10.71 -8.56
C ALA A 181 3.44 -11.49 -8.48
N ILE A 182 4.50 -10.85 -7.95
CA ILE A 182 5.83 -11.44 -7.83
C ILE A 182 6.27 -11.37 -6.37
N LEU A 183 6.71 -12.51 -5.84
CA LEU A 183 7.41 -12.58 -4.57
C LEU A 183 8.92 -12.51 -4.83
N THR A 184 9.54 -11.41 -4.44
CA THR A 184 10.99 -11.24 -4.54
C THR A 184 11.69 -11.68 -3.26
N THR A 185 12.66 -12.58 -3.37
CA THR A 185 13.56 -12.97 -2.28
C THR A 185 15.01 -12.71 -2.67
N LYS A 186 15.88 -12.50 -1.66
CA LYS A 186 17.32 -12.35 -1.87
C LYS A 186 18.02 -13.58 -1.32
N GLU A 187 18.70 -14.31 -2.18
CA GLU A 187 19.44 -15.53 -1.84
C GLU A 187 20.80 -15.49 -2.54
N ASN A 188 21.89 -15.78 -1.81
CA ASN A 188 23.25 -15.81 -2.38
C ASN A 188 23.63 -14.56 -3.21
N LYS A 189 23.23 -13.37 -2.73
CA LYS A 189 23.41 -12.06 -3.41
C LYS A 189 22.65 -11.91 -4.75
N GLN A 190 21.77 -12.84 -5.11
CA GLN A 190 20.89 -12.73 -6.27
C GLN A 190 19.45 -12.46 -5.83
N ILE A 191 18.71 -11.71 -6.63
CA ILE A 191 17.27 -11.53 -6.45
C ILE A 191 16.58 -12.66 -7.21
N LYS A 192 15.69 -13.40 -6.54
CA LYS A 192 14.79 -14.37 -7.17
C LYS A 192 13.37 -13.81 -7.12
N GLY A 193 12.66 -13.87 -8.24
CA GLY A 193 11.24 -13.50 -8.31
C GLY A 193 10.40 -14.72 -8.61
N GLU A 194 9.55 -15.13 -7.68
CA GLU A 194 8.56 -16.18 -7.92
C GLU A 194 7.23 -15.56 -8.33
N LEU A 195 6.68 -15.96 -9.48
CA LEU A 195 5.36 -15.52 -9.93
C LEU A 195 4.26 -16.16 -9.07
N LYS A 196 3.63 -15.37 -8.21
CA LYS A 196 2.51 -15.80 -7.36
C LYS A 196 1.15 -15.70 -8.03
N LYS A 197 1.04 -14.87 -9.07
CA LYS A 197 -0.15 -14.74 -9.91
C LYS A 197 0.26 -14.30 -11.31
N CYS A 198 -0.37 -14.89 -12.33
CA CYS A 198 -0.32 -14.38 -13.69
C CYS A 198 -1.71 -14.50 -14.34
N GLY A 199 -2.46 -13.40 -14.35
CA GLY A 199 -3.82 -13.34 -14.91
C GLY A 199 -3.89 -13.60 -16.41
N TYR A 200 -2.76 -13.49 -17.13
CA TYR A 200 -2.67 -13.74 -18.57
C TYR A 200 -2.43 -15.22 -18.90
N ASN A 201 -1.77 -15.96 -18.01
CA ASN A 201 -1.54 -17.40 -18.17
C ASN A 201 -1.29 -18.05 -16.81
N LEU A 202 -2.28 -18.83 -16.35
CA LEU A 202 -2.22 -19.54 -15.07
C LEU A 202 -1.06 -20.56 -14.98
N ALA A 203 -0.62 -21.12 -16.11
CA ALA A 203 0.49 -22.08 -16.13
C ALA A 203 1.84 -21.45 -15.78
N MET A 204 1.93 -20.12 -15.73
CA MET A 204 3.15 -19.41 -15.32
C MET A 204 3.30 -19.25 -13.81
N GLU A 205 2.25 -19.51 -13.03
CA GLU A 205 2.32 -19.42 -11.58
C GLU A 205 3.34 -20.43 -11.02
N GLY A 206 4.18 -19.97 -10.10
CA GLY A 206 5.32 -20.73 -9.57
C GLY A 206 6.61 -20.59 -10.38
N THR A 207 6.60 -19.94 -11.54
CA THR A 207 7.83 -19.68 -12.31
C THR A 207 8.78 -18.80 -11.50
N VAL A 208 10.06 -19.21 -11.41
CA VAL A 208 11.11 -18.47 -10.71
C VAL A 208 12.02 -17.81 -11.73
N LEU A 209 12.14 -16.48 -11.64
CA LEU A 209 13.01 -15.65 -12.47
C LEU A 209 14.23 -15.21 -11.66
N ALA A 210 15.42 -15.31 -12.26
CA ALA A 210 16.64 -14.75 -11.70
C ALA A 210 16.77 -13.28 -12.10
N ASN A 211 16.92 -12.39 -11.11
CA ASN A 211 16.99 -10.94 -11.25
C ASN A 211 15.90 -10.38 -12.19
N PRO A 212 14.60 -10.57 -11.84
CA PRO A 212 13.50 -10.19 -12.72
C PRO A 212 13.55 -8.70 -13.07
N THR A 213 13.44 -8.41 -14.36
CA THR A 213 13.21 -7.06 -14.91
C THR A 213 11.81 -6.97 -15.50
N TRP A 214 11.32 -5.76 -15.76
CA TRP A 214 10.05 -5.58 -16.49
C TRP A 214 10.06 -6.29 -17.84
N ASP A 215 11.14 -6.16 -18.61
CA ASP A 215 11.24 -6.81 -19.92
C ASP A 215 11.23 -8.34 -19.81
N SER A 216 11.87 -8.91 -18.77
CA SER A 216 11.82 -10.36 -18.53
C SER A 216 10.39 -10.85 -18.26
N LEU A 217 9.57 -10.04 -17.58
CA LEU A 217 8.17 -10.35 -17.29
C LEU A 217 7.30 -10.18 -18.52
N ALA A 218 7.47 -9.08 -19.26
CA ALA A 218 6.73 -8.82 -20.49
C ALA A 218 7.02 -9.90 -21.55
N ASN A 219 8.29 -10.30 -21.70
CA ASN A 219 8.68 -11.40 -22.58
C ASN A 219 8.04 -12.73 -22.16
N LEU A 220 8.04 -13.03 -20.85
CA LEU A 220 7.41 -14.24 -20.34
C LEU A 220 5.91 -14.26 -20.69
N VAL A 221 5.18 -13.16 -20.43
CA VAL A 221 3.75 -13.04 -20.76
C VAL A 221 3.49 -13.18 -22.26
N SER A 222 4.31 -12.52 -23.10
CA SER A 222 4.22 -12.61 -24.57
C SER A 222 4.35 -14.07 -25.02
N MET A 223 5.43 -14.74 -24.59
CA MET A 223 5.71 -16.13 -24.97
C MET A 223 4.59 -17.08 -24.57
N GLY A 224 4.09 -17.00 -23.33
CA GLY A 224 3.05 -17.94 -22.91
C GLY A 224 1.63 -17.57 -23.32
N THR A 225 1.39 -16.40 -23.91
CA THR A 225 0.13 -16.11 -24.60
C THR A 225 0.21 -16.34 -26.10
N GLY A 226 1.39 -16.76 -26.62
CA GLY A 226 1.64 -16.91 -28.05
C GLY A 226 1.55 -15.57 -28.78
N ASP A 227 2.10 -14.51 -28.18
CA ASP A 227 2.13 -13.13 -28.67
C ASP A 227 0.75 -12.49 -28.92
N ARG A 228 -0.31 -13.08 -28.32
CA ARG A 228 -1.67 -12.52 -28.37
C ARG A 228 -1.85 -11.33 -27.45
N ILE A 229 -1.05 -11.24 -26.40
CA ILE A 229 -1.07 -10.16 -25.42
C ILE A 229 0.34 -9.60 -25.32
N GLU A 230 0.50 -8.36 -25.75
CA GLU A 230 1.72 -7.58 -25.54
C GLU A 230 1.50 -6.59 -24.41
N VAL A 231 2.27 -6.76 -23.33
CA VAL A 231 2.32 -5.79 -22.23
C VAL A 231 3.25 -4.66 -22.63
N ASP A 232 2.86 -3.42 -22.35
CA ASP A 232 3.58 -2.21 -22.76
C ASP A 232 5.05 -2.25 -22.33
N ARG A 233 5.96 -2.01 -23.27
CA ARG A 233 7.42 -2.07 -23.03
C ARG A 233 7.97 -0.64 -23.05
N ARG A 234 9.14 -0.43 -22.42
CA ARG A 234 9.86 0.84 -22.64
C ARG A 234 10.25 0.92 -24.11
N ASN A 235 9.72 1.90 -24.83
CA ASN A 235 10.24 2.26 -26.13
C ASN A 235 11.66 2.80 -25.94
N HIS A 236 12.67 2.03 -26.32
CA HIS A 236 14.07 2.47 -26.32
C HIS A 236 14.40 3.44 -27.48
N ASN A 237 13.39 3.91 -28.22
CA ASN A 237 13.54 4.73 -29.42
C ASN A 237 13.22 6.22 -29.20
N GLY A 238 13.33 6.71 -27.96
CA GLY A 238 13.21 8.12 -27.61
C GLY A 238 14.58 8.76 -27.47
#